data_AF-A0A0S8DWZ5-F1
#
_entry.id   AF-A0A0S8DWZ5-F1
#
_cell.length_a   1.000
_cell.length_b   1.000
_cell.length_c   1.000
_cell.angle_alpha   90.00
_cell.angle_beta   90.00
_cell.angle_gamma   90.00
#
_symmetry.space_group_name_H-M   'P 1'
#
loop_
_entity.id
_entity.type
_entity.pdbx_description
1 polymer ?
#
loop_
_entity_poly.entity_id
_entity_poly.type
_entity_poly.pdbx_seq_one_letter_code
_entity_poly.pdbx_strand_id
1 'polypeptide(L)'
;MDEGSGSIIYDQTTNDNDGTITGATWTEGIIDSALGFDGIDDYVEVADSPSLNPTDEITIELWVKFNGAPTWWNRILSKGVWSSDSSQTSYTMVTGKDVASVAFQIYPSDRVVKTLGTPSLDIDILWL
;
A
#
# COMPACT_ATOMS: atom_id res chain seq x y z
N MET A 1 17.00 -2.14 -12.20
CA MET A 1 17.76 -2.65 -11.04
C MET A 1 17.16 -4.00 -10.69
N ASP A 2 17.92 -4.96 -10.15
CA ASP A 2 17.38 -6.29 -9.85
C ASP A 2 16.72 -6.26 -8.45
N GLU A 3 15.41 -6.08 -8.42
CA GLU A 3 14.60 -6.18 -7.21
C GLU A 3 14.51 -7.66 -6.79
N GLY A 4 14.77 -7.97 -5.51
CA GLY A 4 14.89 -9.35 -5.04
C GLY A 4 15.99 -9.61 -4.00
N SER A 5 16.70 -8.58 -3.55
CA SER A 5 17.68 -8.69 -2.47
C SER A 5 17.89 -7.37 -1.73
N GLY A 6 18.55 -7.43 -0.57
CA GLY A 6 18.83 -6.27 0.26
C GLY A 6 17.61 -5.77 1.03
N SER A 7 17.75 -4.58 1.64
CA SER A 7 16.74 -3.96 2.50
C SER A 7 16.16 -2.68 1.92
N ILE A 8 16.43 -2.38 0.65
CA ILE A 8 15.94 -1.17 -0.03
C ILE A 8 15.17 -1.60 -1.28
N ILE A 9 13.98 -1.01 -1.47
CA ILE A 9 13.21 -1.06 -2.70
C ILE A 9 13.38 0.30 -3.37
N TYR A 10 13.87 0.29 -4.61
CA TYR A 10 14.21 1.52 -5.30
C TYR A 10 13.02 2.05 -6.09
N ASP A 11 12.70 3.33 -5.90
CA ASP A 11 11.74 4.04 -6.73
C ASP A 11 12.29 4.12 -8.17
N GLN A 12 11.55 3.56 -9.13
CA GLN A 12 11.95 3.59 -10.55
C GLN A 12 11.58 4.90 -11.25
N THR A 13 11.00 5.86 -10.54
CA THR A 13 10.69 7.21 -11.02
C THR A 13 11.81 8.20 -10.67
N THR A 14 11.64 9.47 -11.01
CA THR A 14 12.58 10.55 -10.65
C THR A 14 12.28 11.19 -9.29
N ASN A 15 11.38 10.60 -8.49
CA ASN A 15 10.94 11.19 -7.23
C ASN A 15 11.76 10.73 -6.02
N ASP A 16 12.67 9.76 -6.19
CA ASP A 16 13.57 9.23 -5.16
C ASP A 16 12.83 8.79 -3.88
N ASN A 17 11.61 8.24 -4.01
CA ASN A 17 10.82 7.74 -2.90
C ASN A 17 11.19 6.29 -2.55
N ASP A 18 12.48 6.00 -2.35
CA ASP A 18 12.97 4.67 -2.01
C ASP A 18 12.34 4.15 -0.71
N GLY A 19 11.98 2.87 -0.70
CA GLY A 19 11.43 2.17 0.45
C GLY A 19 12.50 1.41 1.24
N THR A 20 12.44 1.47 2.56
CA THR A 20 13.25 0.63 3.46
C THR A 20 12.43 -0.52 3.99
N ILE A 21 12.93 -1.74 3.83
CA ILE A 21 12.29 -2.98 4.27
C ILE A 21 12.63 -3.23 5.74
N THR A 22 11.60 -3.51 6.55
CA THR A 22 11.73 -3.96 7.94
C THR A 22 10.96 -5.28 8.10
N GLY A 23 11.65 -6.33 8.54
CA GLY A 23 11.08 -7.66 8.84
C GLY A 23 10.72 -8.51 7.61
N ALA A 24 10.08 -7.90 6.60
CA ALA A 24 9.63 -8.60 5.41
C ALA A 24 10.78 -9.25 4.63
N THR A 25 10.47 -10.38 3.97
CA THR A 25 11.47 -11.18 3.24
C THR A 25 11.12 -11.31 1.77
N TRP A 26 12.16 -11.37 0.91
CA TRP A 26 11.98 -11.59 -0.51
C TRP A 26 11.44 -12.99 -0.80
N THR A 27 10.46 -13.07 -1.70
CA THR A 27 9.82 -14.31 -2.19
C THR A 27 9.57 -14.19 -3.69
N GLU A 28 9.20 -15.29 -4.34
CA GLU A 28 8.72 -15.29 -5.73
C GLU A 28 7.43 -14.47 -5.86
N GLY A 29 7.42 -13.53 -6.81
CA GLY A 29 6.28 -12.68 -7.16
C GLY A 29 5.50 -13.18 -8.37
N ILE A 30 4.42 -12.47 -8.73
CA ILE A 30 3.75 -12.69 -10.03
C ILE A 30 4.68 -12.26 -11.18
N ILE A 31 5.42 -11.18 -10.97
CA ILE A 31 6.50 -10.70 -11.82
C ILE A 31 7.74 -10.69 -10.92
N ASP A 32 8.81 -11.36 -11.35
CA ASP A 32 10.10 -11.46 -10.66
C ASP A 32 9.96 -11.77 -9.15
N SER A 33 10.25 -10.79 -8.30
CA SER A 33 10.25 -10.93 -6.83
C SER A 33 9.09 -10.16 -6.19
N ALA A 34 8.65 -10.62 -5.02
CA ALA A 34 7.71 -9.94 -4.14
C ALA A 34 8.25 -9.94 -2.70
N LEU A 35 7.57 -9.23 -1.81
CA LEU A 35 7.80 -9.32 -0.37
C LEU A 35 6.74 -10.17 0.32
N GLY A 36 7.20 -11.09 1.15
CA GLY A 36 6.38 -11.84 2.10
C GLY A 36 6.32 -11.11 3.44
N PHE A 37 5.08 -10.93 3.92
CA PHE A 37 4.77 -10.29 5.20
C PHE A 37 4.12 -11.33 6.13
N ASP A 38 4.62 -11.45 7.35
CA ASP A 38 4.13 -12.41 8.35
C ASP A 38 2.87 -11.94 9.10
N GLY A 39 2.57 -10.64 9.02
CA GLY A 39 1.41 -10.00 9.66
C GLY A 39 1.64 -9.57 11.11
N ILE A 40 2.88 -9.54 11.60
CA ILE A 40 3.24 -9.16 12.98
C ILE A 40 3.85 -7.74 13.00
N ASP A 41 5.04 -7.57 12.45
CA ASP A 41 5.81 -6.32 12.48
C ASP A 41 6.52 -5.96 11.16
N ASP A 42 6.15 -6.64 10.08
CA ASP A 42 6.71 -6.42 8.74
C ASP A 42 6.11 -5.18 8.05
N TYR A 43 6.96 -4.33 7.49
CA TYR A 43 6.54 -3.21 6.64
C TYR A 43 7.66 -2.71 5.71
N VAL A 44 7.25 -1.94 4.70
CA VAL A 44 8.14 -1.09 3.90
C VAL A 44 7.81 0.36 4.25
N GLU A 45 8.83 1.12 4.66
CA GLU A 45 8.69 2.55 4.94
C GLU A 45 9.30 3.37 3.82
N VAL A 46 8.50 4.30 3.29
CA VAL A 46 8.96 5.35 2.39
C VAL A 46 8.93 6.65 3.17
N ALA A 47 10.03 7.41 3.14
CA ALA A 47 10.12 8.68 3.84
C ALA A 47 9.05 9.68 3.34
N ASP A 48 8.58 10.56 4.22
CA ASP A 48 7.59 11.57 3.83
C ASP A 48 8.15 12.50 2.75
N SER A 49 7.36 12.74 1.71
CA SER A 49 7.73 13.51 0.54
C SER A 49 6.53 14.28 0.00
N PRO A 50 6.69 15.56 -0.42
CA PRO A 50 5.62 16.31 -1.07
C PRO A 50 5.05 15.63 -2.32
N SER A 51 5.87 14.84 -3.03
CA SER A 51 5.43 14.09 -4.22
C SER A 51 4.38 13.02 -3.91
N LEU A 52 4.27 12.60 -2.64
CA LEU A 52 3.31 11.62 -2.14
C LEU A 52 2.06 12.26 -1.52
N ASN A 53 1.88 13.58 -1.67
CA ASN A 53 0.75 14.36 -1.16
C ASN A 53 -0.13 14.87 -2.31
N PRO A 54 -0.94 13.99 -2.95
CA PRO A 54 -1.81 14.40 -4.05
C PRO A 54 -2.83 15.44 -3.58
N THR A 55 -3.09 16.45 -4.42
CA THR A 55 -4.04 17.53 -4.13
C THR A 55 -5.39 17.37 -4.83
N ASP A 56 -5.42 16.65 -5.96
CA ASP A 56 -6.61 16.52 -6.80
C ASP A 56 -7.06 15.06 -6.94
N GLU A 57 -6.30 14.26 -7.68
CA GLU A 57 -6.61 12.85 -7.98
C GLU A 57 -5.42 11.95 -7.64
N ILE A 58 -5.71 10.69 -7.31
CA ILE A 58 -4.70 9.65 -7.08
C ILE A 58 -5.19 8.35 -7.69
N THR A 59 -4.28 7.62 -8.33
CA THR A 59 -4.45 6.22 -8.72
C THR A 59 -3.43 5.38 -7.95
N ILE A 60 -3.86 4.24 -7.43
CA ILE A 60 -2.99 3.27 -6.74
C ILE A 60 -3.22 1.91 -7.37
N GLU A 61 -2.14 1.25 -7.76
CA GLU A 61 -2.13 -0.10 -8.31
C GLU A 61 -1.09 -0.96 -7.58
N LEU A 62 -1.41 -2.23 -7.36
CA LEU A 62 -0.52 -3.20 -6.72
C LEU A 62 -1.02 -4.63 -6.92
N TRP A 63 -0.09 -5.59 -6.86
CA TRP A 63 -0.38 -7.01 -6.74
C TRP A 63 -0.27 -7.43 -5.28
N VAL A 64 -1.33 -8.05 -4.73
CA VAL A 64 -1.36 -8.55 -3.36
C VAL A 64 -1.96 -9.95 -3.31
N LYS A 65 -1.36 -10.83 -2.50
CA LYS A 65 -1.84 -12.17 -2.23
C LYS A 65 -2.01 -12.37 -0.74
N PHE A 66 -3.20 -12.74 -0.31
CA PHE A 66 -3.48 -13.09 1.08
C PHE A 66 -3.36 -14.60 1.28
N ASN A 67 -2.59 -15.03 2.29
CA ASN A 67 -2.48 -16.44 2.66
C ASN A 67 -3.70 -16.96 3.45
N GLY A 68 -4.60 -16.06 3.85
CA GLY A 68 -5.83 -16.37 4.57
C GLY A 68 -6.68 -15.12 4.79
N ALA A 69 -7.90 -15.32 5.31
CA ALA A 69 -8.75 -14.20 5.69
C ALA A 69 -8.14 -13.47 6.91
N PRO A 70 -8.01 -12.14 6.85
CA PRO A 70 -7.47 -11.37 7.97
C PRO A 70 -8.45 -11.36 9.15
N THR A 71 -7.92 -11.54 10.37
CA THR A 71 -8.69 -11.54 11.63
C THR A 71 -8.92 -10.13 12.19
N TRP A 72 -8.23 -9.14 11.65
CA TRP A 72 -8.31 -7.72 11.98
C TRP A 72 -8.22 -6.87 10.72
N TRP A 73 -8.45 -5.56 10.87
CA TRP A 73 -8.16 -4.60 9.81
C TRP A 73 -6.64 -4.47 9.67
N ASN A 74 -6.09 -4.89 8.54
CA ASN A 74 -4.67 -4.72 8.23
C ASN A 74 -4.51 -3.63 7.18
N ARG A 75 -3.43 -2.86 7.29
CA ARG A 75 -3.04 -1.89 6.27
C ARG A 75 -2.24 -2.60 5.21
N ILE A 76 -2.67 -2.47 3.96
CA ILE A 76 -1.92 -2.90 2.79
C ILE A 76 -1.00 -1.75 2.34
N LEU A 77 -1.55 -0.53 2.36
CA LEU A 77 -0.82 0.71 2.10
C LEU A 77 -1.42 1.82 2.97
N SER A 78 -0.58 2.71 3.48
CA SER A 78 -1.03 3.85 4.26
C SER A 78 -0.07 5.02 4.13
N LYS A 79 -0.59 6.20 3.79
CA LYS A 79 0.12 7.48 3.87
C LYS A 79 -0.63 8.42 4.79
N GLY A 80 0.12 9.08 5.68
CA GLY A 80 -0.36 10.14 6.56
C GLY A 80 -0.39 9.74 8.03
N VAL A 81 -0.65 10.73 8.86
CA VAL A 81 -0.74 10.58 10.32
C VAL A 81 -2.19 10.43 10.74
N TRP A 82 -2.44 9.63 11.78
CA TRP A 82 -3.68 9.75 12.55
C TRP A 82 -3.62 11.03 13.41
N SER A 83 -3.50 12.19 12.77
CA SER A 83 -3.42 13.49 13.43
C SER A 83 -4.77 14.18 13.38
N SER A 84 -5.20 14.71 14.52
CA SER A 84 -6.27 15.70 14.58
C SER A 84 -5.85 17.07 14.02
N ASP A 85 -4.69 17.19 13.38
CA ASP A 85 -4.29 18.33 12.56
C ASP A 85 -4.81 18.11 11.13
N SER A 86 -5.63 19.03 10.64
CA SER A 86 -6.34 18.98 9.35
C SER A 86 -5.47 19.34 8.14
N SER A 87 -4.16 19.53 8.34
CA SER A 87 -3.26 20.01 7.27
C SER A 87 -2.80 18.93 6.28
N GLN A 88 -3.00 17.64 6.56
CA GLN A 88 -2.46 16.56 5.72
C GLN A 88 -3.56 15.68 5.13
N THR A 89 -3.54 15.53 3.79
CA THR A 89 -4.30 14.48 3.10
C THR A 89 -3.70 13.12 3.47
N SER A 90 -4.53 12.18 3.90
CA SER A 90 -4.12 10.78 4.10
C SER A 90 -4.92 9.84 3.21
N TYR A 91 -4.30 8.74 2.81
CA TYR A 91 -4.94 7.70 2.02
C TYR A 91 -4.48 6.33 2.48
N THR A 92 -5.38 5.35 2.44
CA THR A 92 -5.06 4.00 2.87
C THR A 92 -5.85 2.96 2.08
N MET A 93 -5.20 1.82 1.86
CA MET A 93 -5.83 0.58 1.44
C MET A 93 -5.79 -0.40 2.60
N VAL A 94 -6.95 -0.92 2.99
CA VAL A 94 -7.12 -1.79 4.16
C VAL A 94 -7.90 -3.06 3.81
N THR A 95 -7.62 -4.12 4.54
CA THR A 95 -8.42 -5.35 4.49
C THR A 95 -9.64 -5.25 5.39
N GLY A 96 -10.76 -5.84 4.98
CA GLY A 96 -11.90 -6.06 5.86
C GLY A 96 -11.58 -7.03 6.99
N LYS A 97 -12.16 -6.79 8.16
CA LYS A 97 -12.06 -7.74 9.29
C LYS A 97 -12.98 -8.94 9.05
N ASP A 98 -12.47 -10.16 9.28
CA ASP A 98 -13.22 -11.43 9.23
C ASP A 98 -13.84 -11.75 7.84
N VAL A 99 -13.51 -10.96 6.82
CA VAL A 99 -13.96 -11.12 5.43
C VAL A 99 -12.82 -10.78 4.48
N ALA A 100 -12.70 -11.51 3.37
CA ALA A 100 -11.76 -11.17 2.31
C ALA A 100 -12.33 -9.99 1.48
N SER A 101 -12.20 -8.78 2.02
CA SER A 101 -12.51 -7.54 1.29
C SER A 101 -11.34 -6.57 1.36
N VAL A 102 -11.28 -5.68 0.37
CA VAL A 102 -10.33 -4.57 0.31
C VAL A 102 -11.13 -3.28 0.18
N ALA A 103 -10.74 -2.26 0.94
CA ALA A 103 -11.31 -0.93 0.87
C ALA A 103 -10.21 0.10 0.64
N PHE A 104 -10.55 1.15 -0.12
CA PHE A 104 -9.71 2.33 -0.31
C PHE A 104 -10.40 3.55 0.34
N GLN A 105 -9.64 4.29 1.13
CA GLN A 105 -10.13 5.45 1.87
C GLN A 105 -9.21 6.64 1.65
N ILE A 106 -9.79 7.81 1.37
CA ILE A 106 -9.09 9.09 1.31
C ILE A 106 -9.68 10.01 2.38
N TYR A 107 -8.79 10.64 3.13
CA TYR A 107 -9.07 11.67 4.10
C TYR A 107 -8.47 12.98 3.59
N PRO A 108 -9.24 13.78 2.85
CA PRO A 108 -8.82 15.12 2.45
C PRO A 108 -8.61 16.03 3.67
N SER A 109 -7.84 17.11 3.48
CA SER A 109 -7.61 18.15 4.49
C SER A 109 -8.91 18.81 5.00
N ASP A 110 -9.98 18.80 4.20
CA ASP A 110 -11.32 19.26 4.57
C ASP A 110 -12.15 18.25 5.39
N ARG A 111 -11.58 17.07 5.71
CA ARG A 111 -12.14 15.98 6.52
C ARG A 111 -13.42 15.33 6.01
N VAL A 112 -13.80 15.54 4.76
CA VAL A 112 -14.91 14.79 4.17
C VAL A 112 -14.38 13.43 3.72
N VAL A 113 -14.57 12.39 4.54
CA VAL A 113 -14.20 11.01 4.18
C VAL A 113 -14.95 10.61 2.91
N LYS A 114 -14.23 10.42 1.82
CA LYS A 114 -14.78 9.87 0.59
C LYS A 114 -14.43 8.38 0.55
N THR A 115 -15.37 7.53 0.97
CA THR A 115 -15.27 6.09 0.70
C THR A 115 -15.64 5.88 -0.76
N LEU A 116 -14.62 5.80 -1.63
CA LEU A 116 -14.81 5.58 -3.06
C LEU A 116 -15.00 4.09 -3.34
N GLY A 117 -16.16 3.57 -2.96
CA GLY A 117 -16.65 2.25 -3.39
C GLY A 117 -15.73 1.06 -3.11
N THR A 118 -16.16 -0.10 -3.60
CA THR A 118 -15.27 -1.24 -3.81
C THR A 118 -14.30 -0.88 -4.94
N PRO A 119 -12.97 -1.05 -4.78
CA PRO A 119 -12.05 -0.87 -5.90
C PRO A 119 -12.57 -1.68 -7.09
N SER A 120 -12.47 -1.14 -8.31
CA SER A 120 -12.68 -1.95 -9.51
C SER A 120 -11.59 -3.01 -9.49
N LEU A 121 -11.96 -4.23 -9.12
CA LEU A 121 -11.07 -5.38 -9.21
C LEU A 121 -10.95 -5.72 -10.69
N ASP A 122 -9.87 -5.27 -11.31
CA ASP A 122 -9.47 -5.79 -12.61
C ASP A 122 -8.68 -7.08 -12.36
N ILE A 123 -9.33 -8.23 -12.56
CA ILE A 123 -8.63 -9.52 -12.53
C ILE A 123 -8.06 -9.72 -13.93
N ASP A 124 -6.82 -9.30 -14.15
CA ASP A 124 -6.08 -9.69 -15.34
C ASP A 124 -5.68 -11.16 -15.20
N ILE A 125 -6.52 -12.06 -15.73
CA ILE A 125 -6.15 -13.47 -15.93
C ILE A 125 -5.27 -13.51 -17.18
N LEU A 126 -3.98 -13.26 -17.00
CA LEU A 126 -2.98 -13.64 -18.00
C LEU A 126 -2.88 -15.17 -18.01
N TRP A 127 -3.47 -15.79 -19.03
CA TRP A 127 -3.26 -17.20 -19.31
C TRP A 127 -1.78 -17.40 -19.69
N LEU A 128 -1.05 -18.16 -18.86
CA LEU A 128 0.18 -18.84 -19.26
C LEU A 128 -0.15 -20.13 -20.02
#